data_AF-A0A7S3HND0-F1
#
_entry.id   AF-A0A7S3HND0-F1
#
_cell.length_a   1.000
_cell.length_b   1.000
_cell.length_c   1.000
_cell.angle_alpha   90.00
_cell.angle_beta   90.00
_cell.angle_gamma   90.00
#
_symmetry.space_group_name_H-M   'P 1'
#
loop_
_entity.id
_entity.type
_entity.pdbx_description
1 polymer ?
#
loop_
_entity_poly.entity_id
_entity_poly.type
_entity_poly.pdbx_seq_one_letter_code
_entity_poly.pdbx_strand_id
1 'polypeptide(L)'
;CVGDAQQCRPIIEGSADDGGEVWLHIYDFVDLGLVRFANGLLMSAFDTGAFHTGVEVYGWEWSFGAADLGSGVFFCQPRESEQRCYRQSVNVGRTSLSPD
;
A
#
# COMPACT_ATOMS: atom_id res chain seq x y z
N CYS A 1 10.11 3.58 -11.23
CA CYS A 1 11.06 2.46 -11.28
C CYS A 1 10.30 1.25 -11.81
N VAL A 2 10.47 0.90 -13.08
CA VAL A 2 9.89 -0.33 -13.64
C VAL A 2 10.86 -1.45 -13.27
N GLY A 3 10.55 -2.17 -12.19
CA GLY A 3 11.32 -3.32 -11.72
C GLY A 3 10.48 -4.58 -11.90
N ASP A 4 11.07 -5.57 -12.57
CA ASP A 4 10.47 -6.86 -12.90
C ASP A 4 9.84 -7.56 -11.68
N ALA A 5 8.52 -7.66 -11.66
CA ALA A 5 7.75 -8.35 -10.63
C ALA A 5 7.61 -9.86 -10.92
N GLN A 6 8.66 -10.52 -11.40
CA GLN A 6 8.63 -11.96 -11.65
C GLN A 6 9.47 -12.74 -10.63
N GLN A 7 8.72 -13.37 -9.71
CA GLN A 7 9.02 -14.62 -9.00
C GLN A 7 9.41 -14.52 -7.51
N CYS A 8 8.48 -14.01 -6.69
CA CYS A 8 8.38 -14.42 -5.28
C CYS A 8 7.11 -15.29 -5.12
N ARG A 9 7.22 -16.49 -4.55
CA ARG A 9 6.05 -17.34 -4.24
C ARG A 9 5.41 -16.80 -2.95
N PRO A 10 4.08 -16.62 -2.87
CA PRO A 10 3.45 -16.18 -1.64
C PRO A 10 3.62 -17.25 -0.55
N ILE A 11 4.06 -16.83 0.63
CA ILE A 11 4.02 -17.65 1.83
C ILE A 11 2.57 -17.63 2.31
N ILE A 12 1.75 -18.57 1.87
CA ILE A 12 0.38 -18.73 2.37
C ILE A 12 0.43 -19.64 3.60
N GLU A 13 0.82 -19.08 4.75
CA GLU A 13 0.61 -19.71 6.06
C GLU A 13 -0.72 -19.22 6.64
N GLY A 14 -1.83 -19.86 6.23
CA GLY A 14 -3.16 -19.55 6.77
C GLY A 14 -4.20 -20.62 6.40
N SER A 15 -4.95 -21.10 7.39
CA SER A 15 -6.07 -22.04 7.18
C SER A 15 -7.25 -21.35 6.49
N ALA A 16 -7.85 -22.02 5.51
CA ALA A 16 -8.91 -21.48 4.64
C ALA A 16 -10.20 -20.98 5.33
N ASP A 17 -10.36 -21.19 6.64
CA ASP A 17 -11.54 -20.81 7.42
C ASP A 17 -11.39 -19.47 8.17
N ASP A 18 -10.17 -18.93 8.23
CA ASP A 18 -9.88 -17.67 8.91
C ASP A 18 -9.28 -16.72 7.87
N GLY A 19 -10.13 -16.01 7.12
CA GLY A 19 -9.70 -15.29 5.91
C GLY A 19 -8.56 -14.28 6.12
N GLY A 20 -7.90 -13.85 5.04
CA GLY A 20 -6.60 -13.17 5.12
C GLY A 20 -6.60 -11.86 5.91
N GLU A 21 -5.54 -11.61 6.67
CA GLU A 21 -5.30 -10.29 7.26
C GLU A 21 -5.11 -9.24 6.17
N VAL A 22 -5.72 -8.08 6.38
CA VAL A 22 -5.64 -6.94 5.49
C VAL A 22 -4.93 -5.79 6.20
N TRP A 23 -3.85 -5.32 5.59
CA TRP A 23 -3.06 -4.20 6.08
C TRP A 23 -3.12 -3.04 5.10
N LEU A 24 -3.25 -1.82 5.63
CA LEU A 24 -3.14 -0.60 4.86
C LEU A 24 -1.77 0.03 5.13
N HIS A 25 -0.91 0.09 4.12
CA HIS A 25 0.34 0.82 4.17
C HIS A 25 0.10 2.27 3.73
N ILE A 26 0.59 3.21 4.53
CA ILE A 26 0.46 4.64 4.29
C ILE A 26 1.84 5.21 4.00
N TYR A 27 1.94 5.98 2.91
CA TYR A 27 3.13 6.66 2.47
C TYR A 27 2.86 8.16 2.37
N ASP A 28 3.82 8.98 2.81
CA ASP A 28 3.80 10.42 2.54
C ASP A 28 4.08 10.64 1.04
N PHE A 29 3.52 11.66 0.39
CA PHE A 29 3.85 11.94 -1.02
C PHE A 29 5.34 12.36 -1.18
N VAL A 30 6.04 11.81 -2.18
CA VAL A 30 7.50 12.00 -2.40
C VAL A 30 7.86 13.39 -2.99
N ASP A 31 8.89 14.01 -2.36
CA ASP A 31 9.90 15.00 -2.80
C ASP A 31 9.55 16.41 -3.32
N LEU A 32 8.56 17.07 -2.73
CA LEU A 32 8.67 18.54 -2.54
C LEU A 32 8.53 18.84 -1.06
N GLY A 33 9.56 19.40 -0.43
CA GLY A 33 9.54 19.76 1.00
C GLY A 33 8.33 20.62 1.39
N LEU A 34 7.82 21.43 0.45
CA LEU A 34 6.58 22.18 0.56
C LEU A 34 5.33 21.30 0.69
N VAL A 35 5.22 20.21 -0.07
CA VAL A 35 4.08 19.28 -0.01
C VAL A 35 4.09 18.53 1.33
N ARG A 36 5.26 18.06 1.78
CA ARG A 36 5.40 17.44 3.11
C ARG A 36 5.04 18.40 4.23
N PHE A 37 5.51 19.64 4.17
CA PHE A 37 5.18 20.67 5.15
C PHE A 37 3.68 21.01 5.16
N ALA A 38 3.09 21.20 3.98
CA ALA A 38 1.65 21.45 3.84
C ALA A 38 0.81 20.27 4.36
N ASN A 39 1.19 19.02 4.05
CA ASN A 39 0.55 17.83 4.58
C ASN A 39 0.64 17.77 6.12
N GLY A 40 1.78 18.14 6.71
CA GLY A 40 1.93 18.23 8.15
C GLY A 40 0.99 19.27 8.79
N LEU A 41 0.87 20.46 8.17
CA LEU A 41 -0.05 21.49 8.63
C LEU A 41 -1.51 21.05 8.50
N LEU A 42 -1.89 20.46 7.36
CA LEU A 42 -3.24 19.93 7.14
C LEU A 42 -3.59 18.85 8.16
N MET A 43 -2.64 17.97 8.48
CA MET A 43 -2.86 16.94 9.51
C MET A 43 -3.07 17.60 10.88
N SER A 44 -2.24 18.59 11.23
CA SER A 44 -2.34 19.25 12.53
C SER A 44 -3.61 20.09 12.73
N ALA A 45 -4.12 20.68 11.64
CA ALA A 45 -5.24 21.61 11.69
C ALA A 45 -6.59 20.96 11.37
N PHE A 46 -6.60 19.91 10.53
CA PHE A 46 -7.80 19.34 9.94
C PHE A 46 -7.82 17.80 9.92
N ASP A 47 -6.81 17.15 10.52
CA ASP A 47 -6.67 15.69 10.58
C ASP A 47 -6.76 15.02 9.20
N THR A 48 -6.21 15.68 8.18
CA THR A 48 -6.26 15.26 6.78
C THR A 48 -4.97 15.57 6.02
N GLY A 49 -4.79 14.97 4.84
CA GLY A 49 -3.63 15.20 3.99
C GLY A 49 -3.64 14.29 2.75
N ALA A 50 -2.68 14.50 1.85
CA ALA A 50 -2.49 13.66 0.67
C ALA A 50 -1.47 12.56 0.94
N PHE A 51 -1.91 11.29 0.89
CA PHE A 51 -1.08 10.12 1.12
C PHE A 51 -1.24 9.14 -0.04
N HIS A 52 -0.16 8.45 -0.36
CA HIS A 52 -0.26 7.22 -1.15
C HIS A 52 -0.56 6.06 -0.21
N THR A 53 -1.38 5.12 -0.64
CA THR A 53 -1.70 3.93 0.14
C THR A 53 -1.63 2.65 -0.70
N GLY A 54 -1.23 1.57 -0.03
CA GLY A 54 -1.23 0.22 -0.57
C GLY A 54 -1.98 -0.74 0.35
N VAL A 55 -2.74 -1.67 -0.24
CA VAL A 55 -3.47 -2.72 0.47
C VAL A 55 -2.67 -4.00 0.41
N GLU A 56 -2.13 -4.43 1.55
CA GLU A 56 -1.51 -5.73 1.70
C GLU A 56 -2.56 -6.78 2.09
N VAL A 57 -2.61 -7.86 1.31
CA VAL A 57 -3.39 -9.06 1.61
C VAL A 57 -2.71 -10.25 0.95
N TYR A 58 -2.68 -11.40 1.63
CA TYR A 58 -2.06 -12.64 1.11
C TYR A 58 -0.59 -12.46 0.66
N GLY A 59 0.15 -11.62 1.39
CA GLY A 59 1.60 -11.41 1.18
C GLY A 59 1.96 -10.47 0.02
N TRP A 60 0.98 -9.81 -0.59
CA TRP A 60 1.20 -8.84 -1.67
C TRP A 60 0.54 -7.51 -1.34
N GLU A 61 1.27 -6.43 -1.56
CA GLU A 61 0.74 -5.06 -1.49
C GLU A 61 0.26 -4.62 -2.87
N TRP A 62 -1.00 -4.18 -2.95
CA TRP A 62 -1.66 -3.72 -4.14
C TRP A 62 -1.95 -2.23 -4.07
N SER A 63 -1.72 -1.54 -5.18
CA SER A 63 -1.97 -0.11 -5.32
C SER A 63 -2.57 0.20 -6.69
N PHE A 64 -3.23 1.36 -6.77
CA PHE A 64 -3.73 1.90 -8.03
C PHE A 64 -3.14 3.29 -8.26
N GLY A 65 -2.71 3.57 -9.48
CA GLY A 65 -2.09 4.83 -9.83
C GLY A 65 -2.21 5.18 -11.31
N ALA A 66 -1.63 6.32 -11.67
CA ALA A 66 -1.60 6.79 -13.05
C ALA A 66 -0.88 5.78 -13.95
N ALA A 67 -1.53 5.37 -15.04
CA ALA A 67 -0.96 4.49 -16.05
C ALA A 67 -1.44 4.92 -17.44
N ASP A 68 -0.52 4.97 -18.40
CA ASP A 68 -0.82 5.35 -19.79
C ASP A 68 -1.63 4.26 -20.53
N LEU A 69 -1.48 2.99 -20.10
CA LEU A 69 -2.15 1.81 -20.65
C LEU A 69 -2.47 0.83 -19.51
N GLY A 70 -3.58 0.09 -19.63
CA GLY A 70 -3.97 -0.96 -18.68
C GLY A 70 -4.87 -0.46 -17.54
N SER A 71 -5.00 -1.27 -16.49
CA SER A 71 -5.93 -1.01 -15.39
C SER A 71 -5.40 -0.03 -14.34
N GLY A 72 -4.13 0.38 -14.41
CA GLY A 72 -3.48 1.19 -13.35
C GLY A 72 -3.23 0.45 -12.04
N VAL A 73 -3.62 -0.82 -11.94
CA VAL A 73 -3.38 -1.67 -10.77
C VAL A 73 -1.98 -2.29 -10.86
N PHE A 74 -1.22 -2.20 -9.78
CA PHE A 74 0.09 -2.82 -9.66
C PHE A 74 0.29 -3.41 -8.26
N PHE A 75 1.31 -4.24 -8.10
CA PHE A 75 1.65 -4.87 -6.83
C PHE A 75 3.15 -4.90 -6.57
N CYS A 76 3.52 -5.00 -5.30
CA CYS A 76 4.90 -5.10 -4.83
C CYS A 76 4.98 -5.90 -3.52
N GLN A 77 6.19 -6.07 -2.99
CA GLN A 77 6.36 -6.61 -1.65
C GLN A 77 5.79 -5.62 -0.61
N PRO A 78 5.30 -6.11 0.54
CA PRO A 78 4.77 -5.26 1.59
C PRO A 78 5.73 -4.14 1.99
N ARG A 79 5.19 -2.92 2.05
CA ARG A 79 5.86 -1.66 2.42
C ARG A 79 6.85 -1.13 1.37
N GLU A 80 6.81 -1.66 0.15
CA GLU A 80 7.77 -1.32 -0.91
C GLU A 80 7.20 -0.48 -2.06
N SER A 81 5.92 -0.09 -2.04
CA SER A 81 5.34 0.70 -3.13
C SER A 81 6.08 2.03 -3.33
N GLU A 82 6.45 2.71 -2.24
CA GLU A 82 7.24 3.95 -2.25
C GLU A 82 8.24 3.96 -1.08
N GLN A 83 9.24 3.08 -1.13
CA GLN A 83 10.18 2.79 -0.02
C GLN A 83 10.72 4.03 0.73
N ARG A 84 10.96 5.16 0.06
CA ARG A 84 11.49 6.39 0.69
C ARG A 84 10.47 7.22 1.47
N CYS A 85 9.19 6.85 1.40
CA CYS A 85 8.10 7.63 1.93
C CYS A 85 7.16 6.83 2.83
N TYR A 86 7.54 5.62 3.19
CA TYR A 86 6.76 4.79 4.10
C TYR A 86 6.58 5.48 5.46
N ARG A 87 5.33 5.60 5.89
CA ARG A 87 4.94 6.25 7.16
C ARG A 87 4.57 5.22 8.21
N GLN A 88 3.58 4.37 7.91
CA GLN A 88 3.06 3.38 8.87
C GLN A 88 2.20 2.32 8.17
N SER A 89 1.88 1.26 8.90
CA SER A 89 0.87 0.27 8.54
C SER A 89 -0.28 0.31 9.54
N VAL A 90 -1.50 0.17 9.05
CA VAL A 90 -2.72 0.07 9.85
C VAL A 90 -3.37 -1.28 9.55
N ASN A 91 -3.61 -2.10 10.58
CA ASN A 91 -4.39 -3.32 10.42
C ASN A 91 -5.86 -2.94 10.22
N VAL A 92 -6.47 -3.38 9.11
CA VAL A 92 -7.87 -3.05 8.75
C VAL A 92 -8.83 -4.17 9.13
N GLY A 93 -8.30 -5.35 9.47
CA GLY A 93 -9.06 -6.53 9.85
C GLY A 93 -8.79 -7.70 8.93
N ARG A 94 -9.82 -8.51 8.65
CA ARG A 94 -9.73 -9.73 7.86
C ARG A 94 -10.72 -9.68 6.70
N THR A 95 -10.34 -10.24 5.56
CA THR A 95 -11.24 -10.43 4.41
C THR A 95 -11.96 -11.78 4.50
N SER A 96 -13.17 -11.89 3.96
CA SER A 96 -13.86 -13.17 3.75
C SER A 96 -13.56 -13.79 2.38
N LEU A 97 -12.78 -13.10 1.54
CA LEU A 97 -12.43 -13.53 0.18
C LEU A 97 -11.20 -14.43 0.21
N SER A 98 -11.21 -15.52 -0.55
CA SER A 98 -10.02 -16.35 -0.79
C SER A 98 -8.99 -15.66 -1.69
N PRO A 99 -7.73 -16.13 -1.69
CA PRO A 99 -6.73 -15.73 -2.68
C PRO A 99 -7.07 -16.20 -4.11
N ASP A 100 -7.93 -17.21 -4.24
CA ASP A 100 -8.37 -17.86 -5.49
C ASP A 100 -9.73 -17.34 -5.97
#